data_AF-A0A7V8NF84-F1
#
_entry.id   AF-A0A7V8NF84-F1
#
_cell.length_a   1.000
_cell.length_b   1.000
_cell.length_c   1.000
_cell.angle_alpha   90.00
_cell.angle_beta   90.00
_cell.angle_gamma   90.00
#
_symmetry.space_group_name_H-M   'P 1'
#
loop_
_entity.id
_entity.type
_entity.pdbx_description
1 polymer ?
#
loop_
_entity_poly.entity_id
_entity_poly.type
_entity_poly.pdbx_seq_one_letter_code
_entity_poly.pdbx_strand_id
1 'polypeptide(L)'
;MSRRGRAAFGGVAVGVALVLAAPVAQPAVAAGPTSTFGPVSTAERLAPSRESAPRPPLDLPLSNADGERAGGVHPALPTDGAVLERMLDRARAMDVPPRRYAALLWQHWLVRAADAAGIGLRDWDPAGGVERNERTVHAVYTFYGDLFLANPRLQWAGMANMIGPSLAGGFLDLDALGRLGPLLAARLAEQPAEVRAALPREVRDLAEGGPPPGELPWFESVFLAMQKHVFMDQAAAHLAYEQGGLDAIREMRAAGLLDDKAVGAWRDIDSGGDERVGRGNAVLLDREQNQILPEQWNSMYRRHAPVGPALTYALTVVGSASIPGTRTPGQYAPLRVTGPLTGARLSTPLPAFNLADQDRRWRYIVDDTLPAYQRLLRVDPARVRAIVASPMEERVAEQRLSRRWPRVAAGLLTGWRLELPASSGASAPGVAARAAGPAPGRV
;
A
#
# COMPACT_ATOMS: atom_id res chain seq x y z
N MET A 1 18.60 33.63 -58.88
CA MET A 1 17.94 34.89 -59.31
C MET A 1 16.67 35.08 -58.50
N SER A 2 16.49 36.29 -57.94
CA SER A 2 15.29 36.91 -57.31
C SER A 2 14.56 36.16 -56.18
N ARG A 3 14.68 36.62 -54.92
CA ARG A 3 13.91 37.72 -54.23
C ARG A 3 12.56 37.20 -53.69
N ARG A 4 12.39 37.02 -52.37
CA ARG A 4 12.20 37.98 -51.25
C ARG A 4 10.72 38.34 -50.99
N GLY A 5 10.35 38.26 -49.70
CA GLY A 5 9.15 38.83 -49.04
C GLY A 5 8.39 37.75 -48.26
N ARG A 6 8.43 37.56 -46.93
CA ARG A 6 8.48 38.42 -45.71
C ARG A 6 7.28 39.36 -45.51
N ALA A 7 6.61 39.16 -44.38
CA ALA A 7 5.76 40.04 -43.53
C ALA A 7 4.41 39.35 -43.22
N ALA A 8 3.80 39.36 -42.03
CA ALA A 8 4.02 40.06 -40.76
C ALA A 8 3.05 39.42 -39.71
N PHE A 9 3.50 39.11 -38.49
CA PHE A 9 3.29 39.83 -37.20
C PHE A 9 2.13 39.34 -36.31
N GLY A 10 2.47 39.18 -35.03
CA GLY A 10 1.58 38.98 -33.88
C GLY A 10 2.36 38.62 -32.62
N GLY A 11 3.10 39.60 -32.05
CA GLY A 11 3.71 39.51 -30.71
C GLY A 11 2.64 39.55 -29.59
N VAL A 12 2.93 39.21 -28.34
CA VAL A 12 3.64 40.07 -27.36
C VAL A 12 4.26 39.22 -26.22
N ALA A 13 5.43 39.67 -25.75
CA ALA A 13 6.26 39.20 -24.63
C ALA A 13 5.69 39.58 -23.23
N VAL A 14 6.17 39.09 -22.07
CA VAL A 14 7.39 39.52 -21.34
C VAL A 14 7.47 38.76 -19.98
N GLY A 15 8.69 38.48 -19.50
CA GLY A 15 9.06 38.39 -18.06
C GLY A 15 9.50 36.99 -17.58
N VAL A 16 10.75 36.56 -17.74
CA VAL A 16 11.94 36.81 -16.89
C VAL A 16 11.78 36.38 -15.42
N ALA A 17 12.48 35.30 -15.03
CA ALA A 17 13.44 35.33 -13.90
C ALA A 17 14.30 34.05 -13.89
N LEU A 18 15.58 34.27 -14.15
CA LEU A 18 16.71 33.36 -13.96
C LEU A 18 17.15 33.48 -12.48
N VAL A 19 17.34 32.38 -11.75
CA VAL A 19 18.18 32.38 -10.55
C VAL A 19 19.17 31.22 -10.63
N LEU A 20 20.41 31.59 -10.91
CA LEU A 20 21.63 30.83 -10.69
C LEU A 20 21.90 30.79 -9.18
N ALA A 21 22.10 29.61 -8.59
CA ALA A 21 22.71 29.47 -7.27
C ALA A 21 24.13 28.91 -7.44
N ALA A 22 25.10 29.78 -7.19
CA ALA A 22 26.53 29.48 -7.08
C ALA A 22 26.86 28.87 -5.70
N PRO A 23 28.08 28.34 -5.47
CA PRO A 23 28.40 27.45 -4.37
C PRO A 23 28.53 28.18 -3.03
N VAL A 24 28.13 27.51 -1.95
CA VAL A 24 28.31 27.95 -0.57
C VAL A 24 29.80 27.90 -0.20
N ALA A 25 30.36 29.08 0.07
CA ALA A 25 31.71 29.28 0.56
C ALA A 25 31.83 28.84 2.04
N GLN A 26 32.96 28.18 2.36
CA GLN A 26 33.41 27.91 3.71
C GLN A 26 33.74 29.22 4.45
N PRO A 27 33.44 29.36 5.75
CA PRO A 27 33.90 30.51 6.51
C PRO A 27 35.40 30.39 6.79
N ALA A 28 36.09 31.49 6.49
CA ALA A 28 37.50 31.69 6.75
C ALA A 28 37.80 31.77 8.25
N VAL A 29 38.93 31.16 8.60
CA VAL A 29 39.63 31.29 9.88
C VAL A 29 40.11 32.74 10.03
N ALA A 30 39.65 33.42 11.07
CA ALA A 30 40.21 34.69 11.51
C ALA A 30 40.95 34.48 12.85
N ALA A 31 42.24 34.80 12.84
CA ALA A 31 43.13 34.74 13.99
C ALA A 31 43.17 36.09 14.73
N GLY A 32 43.21 36.02 16.06
CA GLY A 32 43.73 37.07 16.96
C GLY A 32 42.82 37.37 18.16
N PRO A 33 43.33 37.95 19.26
CA PRO A 33 44.70 37.96 19.80
C PRO A 33 44.79 37.20 21.15
N THR A 34 46.04 36.92 21.53
CA THR A 34 46.52 36.43 22.82
C THR A 34 45.98 37.19 24.03
N SER A 35 45.36 36.48 24.98
CA SER A 35 45.21 36.93 26.37
C SER A 35 45.70 35.83 27.31
N THR A 36 46.84 36.13 27.92
CA THR A 36 47.45 35.47 29.09
C THR A 36 46.57 35.66 30.32
N PHE A 37 46.10 34.56 30.92
CA PHE A 37 45.72 34.49 32.33
C PHE A 37 46.30 33.20 32.94
N GLY A 38 46.94 33.35 34.10
CA GLY A 38 47.70 32.33 34.83
C GLY A 38 46.84 31.24 35.49
N PRO A 39 47.49 30.35 36.27
CA PRO A 39 47.06 28.98 36.45
C PRO A 39 45.93 28.85 37.47
N VAL A 40 44.89 28.09 37.12
CA VAL A 40 43.88 27.60 38.06
C VAL A 40 43.92 26.07 38.08
N SER A 41 44.35 25.58 39.24
CA SER A 41 44.08 24.28 39.88
C SER A 41 43.63 23.08 39.03
N THR A 42 44.45 22.05 39.07
CA THR A 42 44.10 20.64 38.85
C THR A 42 43.06 20.13 39.87
N ALA A 43 42.25 19.15 39.44
CA ALA A 43 41.27 18.34 40.21
C ALA A 43 39.99 19.10 40.65
N GLU A 44 38.76 18.70 40.34
CA GLU A 44 38.15 17.42 40.02
C GLU A 44 37.17 17.61 38.84
N ARG A 45 37.36 16.83 37.77
CA ARG A 45 36.25 16.55 36.85
C ARG A 45 35.30 15.63 37.60
N LEU A 46 34.28 16.21 38.23
CA LEU A 46 33.05 15.52 38.56
C LEU A 46 32.60 14.80 37.29
N ALA A 47 32.76 13.48 37.26
CA ALA A 47 32.05 12.64 36.31
C ALA A 47 30.56 13.04 36.43
N PRO A 48 29.83 13.23 35.31
CA PRO A 48 28.40 13.43 35.42
C PRO A 48 27.86 12.28 36.25
N SER A 49 27.22 12.62 37.37
CA SER A 49 26.52 11.67 38.22
C SER A 49 25.76 10.73 37.30
N ARG A 50 25.94 9.41 37.48
CA ARG A 50 25.08 8.39 36.88
C ARG A 50 23.67 8.65 37.39
N GLU A 51 22.98 9.61 36.78
CA GLU A 51 21.57 9.83 36.96
C GLU A 51 20.94 8.48 36.65
N SER A 52 20.43 7.83 37.69
CA SER A 52 20.11 6.41 37.64
C SER A 52 19.13 6.22 36.50
N ALA A 53 19.56 5.55 35.41
CA ALA A 53 18.72 5.32 34.24
C ALA A 53 17.34 4.85 34.71
N PRO A 54 16.23 5.38 34.16
CA PRO A 54 14.89 5.01 34.60
C PRO A 54 14.74 3.48 34.65
N ARG A 55 14.07 2.96 35.68
CA ARG A 55 13.81 1.51 35.75
C ARG A 55 13.02 1.10 34.49
N PRO A 56 13.45 0.06 33.75
CA PRO A 56 12.71 -0.38 32.58
C PRO A 56 11.35 -0.90 33.02
N PRO A 57 10.26 -0.47 32.38
CA PRO A 57 8.97 -1.07 32.62
C PRO A 57 8.98 -2.51 32.09
N LEU A 58 8.49 -3.44 32.90
CA LEU A 58 8.41 -4.86 32.57
C LEU A 58 6.95 -5.29 32.43
N ASP A 59 6.72 -6.31 31.61
CA ASP A 59 5.46 -7.02 31.44
C ASP A 59 4.30 -6.08 31.04
N LEU A 60 4.61 -4.98 30.34
CA LEU A 60 3.62 -4.08 29.79
C LEU A 60 2.86 -4.76 28.63
N PRO A 61 1.53 -4.61 28.55
CA PRO A 61 0.77 -5.12 27.42
C PRO A 61 1.08 -4.33 26.14
N LEU A 62 0.93 -4.98 25.00
CA LEU A 62 1.04 -4.33 23.67
C LEU A 62 -0.30 -3.68 23.30
N SER A 63 -0.75 -2.72 24.10
CA SER A 63 -2.14 -2.24 24.06
C SER A 63 -2.53 -1.58 22.73
N ASN A 64 -1.58 -1.02 21.99
CA ASN A 64 -1.78 -0.40 20.67
C ASN A 64 -1.00 -1.14 19.56
N ALA A 65 -0.85 -2.46 19.65
CA ALA A 65 -0.12 -3.26 18.66
C ALA A 65 -0.62 -3.07 17.23
N ASP A 66 -1.95 -2.96 17.05
CA ASP A 66 -2.61 -2.82 15.74
C ASP A 66 -2.61 -1.39 15.19
N GLY A 67 -1.94 -0.45 15.89
CA GLY A 67 -1.77 0.93 15.42
C GLY A 67 -3.06 1.76 15.34
N GLU A 68 -4.14 1.36 16.02
CA GLU A 68 -5.45 2.02 15.90
C GLU A 68 -5.55 3.38 16.61
N ARG A 69 -4.60 3.71 17.49
CA ARG A 69 -4.60 4.95 18.28
C ARG A 69 -3.33 5.76 18.12
N ALA A 70 -3.40 7.03 18.47
CA ALA A 70 -2.24 7.92 18.61
C ALA A 70 -1.14 7.34 19.52
N GLY A 71 0.11 7.71 19.26
CA GLY A 71 1.27 7.26 20.02
C GLY A 71 1.91 5.97 19.49
N GLY A 72 2.75 5.35 20.31
CA GLY A 72 3.43 4.10 20.00
C GLY A 72 2.72 2.86 20.54
N VAL A 73 3.49 1.85 20.95
CA VAL A 73 3.01 0.51 21.36
C VAL A 73 2.19 0.55 22.65
N HIS A 74 2.57 1.40 23.60
CA HIS A 74 1.88 1.55 24.88
C HIS A 74 1.97 3.00 25.38
N PRO A 75 0.87 3.61 25.89
CA PRO A 75 0.84 5.03 26.25
C PRO A 75 1.75 5.41 27.42
N ALA A 76 2.10 4.46 28.29
CA ALA A 76 3.03 4.70 29.40
C ALA A 76 4.51 4.74 28.97
N LEU A 77 4.83 4.35 27.74
CA LEU A 77 6.21 4.39 27.25
C LEU A 77 6.55 5.76 26.68
N PRO A 78 7.78 6.27 26.90
CA PRO A 78 8.20 7.52 26.28
C PRO A 78 8.37 7.35 24.77
N THR A 79 8.41 8.49 24.07
CA THR A 79 8.77 8.57 22.65
C THR A 79 10.15 9.20 22.46
N ASP A 80 10.93 9.36 23.53
CA ASP A 80 12.31 9.84 23.49
C ASP A 80 13.25 8.63 23.30
N GLY A 81 13.94 8.59 22.16
CA GLY A 81 14.81 7.48 21.79
C GLY A 81 15.94 7.23 22.79
N ALA A 82 16.56 8.29 23.33
CA ALA A 82 17.66 8.17 24.28
C ALA A 82 17.19 7.63 25.64
N VAL A 83 15.99 8.00 26.09
CA VAL A 83 15.39 7.43 27.30
C VAL A 83 15.10 5.95 27.12
N LEU A 84 14.52 5.57 25.97
CA LEU A 84 14.21 4.18 25.64
C LEU A 84 15.48 3.32 25.58
N GLU A 85 16.54 3.83 24.95
CA GLU A 85 17.83 3.15 24.87
C GLU A 85 18.42 2.89 26.26
N ARG A 86 18.45 3.90 27.15
CA ARG A 86 18.93 3.72 28.53
C ARG A 86 18.09 2.71 29.33
N MET A 87 16.77 2.70 29.13
CA MET A 87 15.90 1.69 29.76
C MET A 87 16.22 0.28 29.23
N LEU A 88 16.41 0.13 27.93
CA LEU A 88 16.69 -1.14 27.28
C LEU A 88 18.06 -1.70 27.68
N ASP A 89 19.10 -0.85 27.70
CA ASP A 89 20.44 -1.21 28.16
C ASP A 89 20.42 -1.65 29.63
N ARG A 90 19.61 -0.97 30.46
CA ARG A 90 19.41 -1.38 31.85
C ARG A 90 18.72 -2.74 31.95
N ALA A 91 17.70 -3.01 31.12
CA ALA A 91 17.03 -4.32 31.10
C ALA A 91 18.01 -5.45 30.72
N ARG A 92 18.82 -5.23 29.69
CA ARG A 92 19.88 -6.17 29.24
C ARG A 92 20.95 -6.37 30.30
N ALA A 93 21.43 -5.31 30.95
CA ALA A 93 22.44 -5.39 32.01
C ALA A 93 21.95 -6.10 33.29
N MET A 94 20.64 -6.11 33.52
CA MET A 94 19.99 -6.87 34.59
C MET A 94 19.64 -8.30 34.18
N ASP A 95 20.03 -8.73 32.98
CA ASP A 95 19.76 -10.05 32.41
C ASP A 95 18.26 -10.41 32.43
N VAL A 96 17.41 -9.40 32.25
CA VAL A 96 15.96 -9.60 32.18
C VAL A 96 15.64 -10.40 30.91
N PRO A 97 14.79 -11.45 30.97
CA PRO A 97 14.39 -12.16 29.77
C PRO A 97 13.67 -11.22 28.76
N PRO A 98 14.01 -11.22 27.45
CA PRO A 98 13.44 -10.29 26.47
C PRO A 98 11.92 -10.22 26.41
N ARG A 99 11.22 -11.34 26.66
CA ARG A 99 9.75 -11.37 26.72
C ARG A 99 9.17 -10.38 27.73
N ARG A 100 9.88 -10.15 28.85
CA ARG A 100 9.42 -9.26 29.90
C ARG A 100 9.58 -7.79 29.54
N TYR A 101 10.38 -7.44 28.54
CA TYR A 101 10.52 -6.06 28.07
C TYR A 101 10.08 -5.88 26.61
N ALA A 102 9.24 -6.79 26.09
CA ALA A 102 8.81 -6.77 24.69
C ALA A 102 8.21 -5.43 24.24
N ALA A 103 7.34 -4.83 25.05
CA ALA A 103 6.75 -3.51 24.74
C ALA A 103 7.82 -2.41 24.64
N LEU A 104 8.81 -2.43 25.54
CA LEU A 104 9.93 -1.48 25.53
C LEU A 104 10.81 -1.67 24.28
N LEU A 105 11.16 -2.92 23.95
CA LEU A 105 11.96 -3.24 22.76
C LEU A 105 11.26 -2.81 21.48
N TRP A 106 9.96 -3.10 21.36
CA TRP A 106 9.18 -2.68 20.19
C TRP A 106 9.09 -1.16 20.10
N GLN A 107 8.77 -0.48 21.20
CA GLN A 107 8.74 0.98 21.24
C GLN A 107 10.08 1.61 20.86
N HIS A 108 11.21 1.05 21.31
CA HIS A 108 12.54 1.53 20.96
C HIS A 108 12.76 1.52 19.44
N TRP A 109 12.53 0.37 18.78
CA TRP A 109 12.71 0.27 17.34
C TRP A 109 11.69 1.10 16.55
N LEU A 110 10.45 1.18 17.02
CA LEU A 110 9.41 2.04 16.45
C LEU A 110 9.79 3.52 16.51
N VAL A 111 10.27 4.02 17.65
CA VAL A 111 10.71 5.42 17.79
C VAL A 111 11.87 5.70 16.86
N ARG A 112 12.87 4.80 16.78
CA ARG A 112 13.99 4.97 15.84
C ARG A 112 13.54 5.01 14.38
N ALA A 113 12.60 4.15 13.99
CA ALA A 113 12.03 4.18 12.65
C ALA A 113 11.24 5.46 12.39
N ALA A 114 10.43 5.90 13.35
CA ALA A 114 9.66 7.14 13.25
C ALA A 114 10.57 8.38 13.16
N ASP A 115 11.62 8.45 13.98
CA ASP A 115 12.62 9.52 13.95
C ASP A 115 13.34 9.56 12.59
N ALA A 116 13.76 8.40 12.08
CA ALA A 116 14.37 8.30 10.76
C ALA A 116 13.43 8.73 9.62
N ALA A 117 12.13 8.53 9.78
CA ALA A 117 11.10 8.96 8.83
C ALA A 117 10.62 10.41 9.05
N GLY A 118 11.04 11.08 10.12
CA GLY A 118 10.53 12.41 10.50
C GLY A 118 9.07 12.40 10.98
N ILE A 119 8.59 11.29 11.55
CA ILE A 119 7.20 11.10 11.99
C ILE A 119 7.06 11.31 13.50
N GLY A 120 6.17 12.23 13.89
CA GLY A 120 5.77 12.41 15.29
C GLY A 120 4.74 11.37 15.73
N LEU A 121 5.16 10.33 16.46
CA LEU A 121 4.24 9.25 16.90
C LEU A 121 3.05 9.75 17.72
N ARG A 122 3.24 10.79 18.54
CA ARG A 122 2.17 11.36 19.38
C ARG A 122 1.04 11.98 18.57
N ASP A 123 1.36 12.54 17.41
CA ASP A 123 0.41 13.23 16.54
C ASP A 123 -0.17 12.30 15.47
N TRP A 124 0.41 11.11 15.29
CA TRP A 124 -0.05 10.10 14.34
C TRP A 124 -1.28 9.35 14.87
N ASP A 125 -2.45 9.93 14.65
CA ASP A 125 -3.75 9.41 15.04
C ASP A 125 -4.59 9.01 13.80
N PRO A 126 -4.78 7.71 13.51
CA PRO A 126 -5.58 7.26 12.38
C PRO A 126 -7.03 7.77 12.38
N ALA A 127 -7.63 7.99 13.56
CA ALA A 127 -8.98 8.51 13.68
C ALA A 127 -9.10 9.99 13.23
N GLY A 128 -7.97 10.68 13.05
CA GLY A 128 -7.91 12.06 12.59
C GLY A 128 -8.14 12.26 11.09
N GLY A 129 -8.33 11.19 10.31
CA GLY A 129 -8.54 11.25 8.86
C GLY A 129 -7.26 11.52 8.05
N VAL A 130 -7.39 11.45 6.73
CA VAL A 130 -6.28 11.52 5.78
C VAL A 130 -5.67 12.91 5.74
N GLU A 131 -6.46 13.98 5.85
CA GLU A 131 -5.95 15.36 5.80
C GLU A 131 -4.97 15.63 6.94
N ARG A 132 -5.26 15.10 8.14
CA ARG A 132 -4.35 15.22 9.29
C ARG A 132 -3.10 14.35 9.15
N ASN A 133 -3.23 13.20 8.48
CA ASN A 133 -2.17 12.20 8.37
C ASN A 133 -1.40 12.24 7.04
N GLU A 134 -1.75 13.12 6.10
CA GLU A 134 -1.20 13.12 4.73
C GLU A 134 0.33 13.15 4.71
N ARG A 135 0.94 14.04 5.50
CA ARG A 135 2.40 14.12 5.61
C ARG A 135 3.01 12.84 6.17
N THR A 136 2.36 12.23 7.15
CA THR A 136 2.79 10.95 7.74
C THR A 136 2.69 9.83 6.71
N VAL A 137 1.59 9.78 5.95
CA VAL A 137 1.39 8.81 4.86
C VAL A 137 2.53 8.89 3.84
N HIS A 138 2.91 10.10 3.41
CA HIS A 138 4.03 10.28 2.50
C HIS A 138 5.36 9.90 3.14
N ALA A 139 5.61 10.34 4.38
CA ALA A 139 6.83 10.04 5.12
C ALA A 139 7.07 8.52 5.28
N VAL A 140 6.02 7.74 5.57
CA VAL A 140 6.09 6.27 5.68
C VAL A 140 6.63 5.65 4.39
N TYR A 141 6.08 6.01 3.24
CA TYR A 141 6.49 5.39 1.98
C TYR A 141 7.83 5.93 1.49
N THR A 142 8.15 7.20 1.73
CA THR A 142 9.49 7.77 1.46
C THR A 142 10.55 7.01 2.25
N PHE A 143 10.32 6.80 3.54
CA PHE A 143 11.21 6.03 4.42
C PHE A 143 11.49 4.62 3.90
N TYR A 144 10.46 3.88 3.44
CA TYR A 144 10.69 2.57 2.82
C TYR A 144 11.53 2.65 1.54
N GLY A 145 11.39 3.74 0.78
CA GLY A 145 12.23 4.01 -0.37
C GLY A 145 13.68 4.21 0.03
N ASP A 146 13.93 5.03 1.05
CA ASP A 146 15.27 5.30 1.57
C ASP A 146 15.97 4.04 2.07
N LEU A 147 15.24 3.17 2.80
CA LEU A 147 15.73 1.86 3.20
C LEU A 147 16.20 1.02 2.01
N PHE A 148 15.37 0.92 0.97
CA PHE A 148 15.70 0.16 -0.22
C PHE A 148 16.87 0.77 -1.01
N LEU A 149 16.93 2.09 -1.11
CA LEU A 149 18.01 2.77 -1.84
C LEU A 149 19.36 2.58 -1.15
N ALA A 150 19.38 2.60 0.19
CA ALA A 150 20.54 2.32 1.02
C ALA A 150 20.95 0.83 0.96
N ASN A 151 19.99 -0.09 1.07
CA ASN A 151 20.22 -1.53 1.01
C ASN A 151 19.21 -2.20 0.05
N PRO A 152 19.57 -2.41 -1.23
CA PRO A 152 18.68 -3.02 -2.23
C PRO A 152 18.25 -4.47 -1.94
N ARG A 153 18.82 -5.11 -0.91
CA ARG A 153 18.36 -6.42 -0.42
C ARG A 153 17.03 -6.33 0.33
N LEU A 154 16.63 -5.14 0.78
CA LEU A 154 15.35 -4.87 1.44
C LEU A 154 14.23 -4.70 0.38
N GLN A 155 14.04 -5.72 -0.46
CA GLN A 155 13.11 -5.69 -1.59
C GLN A 155 11.65 -5.44 -1.14
N TRP A 156 11.26 -5.90 0.06
CA TRP A 156 9.94 -5.59 0.62
C TRP A 156 9.75 -4.07 0.76
N ALA A 157 10.75 -3.35 1.29
CA ALA A 157 10.68 -1.91 1.44
C ALA A 157 10.59 -1.19 0.08
N GLY A 158 11.35 -1.66 -0.92
CA GLY A 158 11.26 -1.14 -2.29
C GLY A 158 9.88 -1.38 -2.92
N MET A 159 9.30 -2.57 -2.72
CA MET A 159 7.95 -2.88 -3.17
C MET A 159 6.89 -2.03 -2.47
N ALA A 160 7.00 -1.86 -1.15
CA ALA A 160 6.11 -1.04 -0.35
C ALA A 160 6.13 0.44 -0.81
N ASN A 161 7.31 1.00 -1.07
CA ASN A 161 7.45 2.34 -1.65
C ASN A 161 6.81 2.44 -3.04
N MET A 162 6.94 1.42 -3.90
CA MET A 162 6.36 1.45 -5.24
C MET A 162 4.83 1.28 -5.23
N ILE A 163 4.26 0.56 -4.27
CA ILE A 163 2.81 0.39 -4.12
C ILE A 163 2.17 1.58 -3.38
N GLY A 164 2.90 2.18 -2.44
CA GLY A 164 2.46 3.27 -1.58
C GLY A 164 1.67 4.38 -2.27
N PRO A 165 2.11 4.91 -3.43
CA PRO A 165 1.36 5.92 -4.17
C PRO A 165 -0.08 5.54 -4.49
N SER A 166 -0.32 4.29 -4.91
CA SER A 166 -1.66 3.80 -5.22
C SER A 166 -2.56 3.66 -4.00
N LEU A 167 -1.98 3.34 -2.84
CA LEU A 167 -2.70 3.28 -1.57
C LEU A 167 -3.03 4.69 -1.06
N ALA A 168 -2.01 5.57 -0.98
CA ALA A 168 -2.16 6.95 -0.54
C ALA A 168 -3.09 7.77 -1.42
N GLY A 169 -2.98 7.64 -2.75
CA GLY A 169 -3.92 8.27 -3.69
C GLY A 169 -5.35 7.73 -3.55
N GLY A 170 -5.51 6.48 -3.10
CA GLY A 170 -6.79 5.90 -2.71
C GLY A 170 -7.35 6.49 -1.43
N PHE A 171 -6.51 6.73 -0.41
CA PHE A 171 -6.92 7.36 0.85
C PHE A 171 -7.51 8.76 0.63
N LEU A 172 -6.85 9.55 -0.22
CA LEU A 172 -7.24 10.94 -0.49
C LEU A 172 -8.57 11.08 -1.26
N ASP A 173 -9.04 10.02 -1.91
CA ASP A 173 -10.21 10.04 -2.80
C ASP A 173 -11.22 8.92 -2.48
N LEU A 174 -11.35 8.53 -1.20
CA LEU A 174 -12.30 7.49 -0.78
C LEU A 174 -13.76 7.88 -1.09
N ASP A 175 -14.09 9.16 -1.01
CA ASP A 175 -15.40 9.70 -1.38
C ASP A 175 -15.76 9.43 -2.85
N ALA A 176 -14.76 9.42 -3.74
CA ALA A 176 -14.95 9.14 -5.15
C ALA A 176 -15.38 7.69 -5.43
N LEU A 177 -15.21 6.76 -4.49
CA LEU A 177 -15.76 5.39 -4.59
C LEU A 177 -17.29 5.39 -4.68
N GLY A 178 -17.96 6.39 -4.11
CA GLY A 178 -19.42 6.54 -4.22
C GLY A 178 -19.92 6.69 -5.66
N ARG A 179 -19.04 7.11 -6.59
CA ARG A 179 -19.37 7.24 -8.02
C ARG A 179 -19.44 5.90 -8.75
N LEU A 180 -18.88 4.83 -8.18
CA LEU A 180 -18.85 3.50 -8.80
C LEU A 180 -20.24 2.85 -8.82
N GLY A 181 -21.01 3.01 -7.76
CA GLY A 181 -22.33 2.38 -7.63
C GLY A 181 -23.29 2.77 -8.76
N PRO A 182 -23.58 4.07 -8.96
CA PRO A 182 -24.45 4.52 -10.05
C PRO A 182 -23.94 4.12 -11.44
N LEU A 183 -22.63 4.17 -11.67
CA LEU A 183 -22.02 3.75 -12.94
C LEU A 183 -22.25 2.26 -13.21
N LEU A 184 -22.02 1.43 -12.19
CA LEU A 184 -22.25 -0.01 -12.25
C LEU A 184 -23.73 -0.33 -12.43
N ALA A 185 -24.62 0.33 -11.68
CA ALA A 185 -26.07 0.17 -11.79
C ALA A 185 -26.58 0.42 -13.22
N ALA A 186 -26.14 1.52 -13.84
CA ALA A 186 -26.49 1.85 -15.22
C ALA A 186 -26.04 0.75 -16.19
N ARG A 187 -24.79 0.28 -16.05
CA ARG A 187 -24.25 -0.78 -16.92
C ARG A 187 -24.97 -2.12 -16.72
N LEU A 188 -25.32 -2.45 -15.48
CA LEU A 188 -26.04 -3.66 -15.14
C LEU A 188 -27.47 -3.63 -15.69
N ALA A 189 -28.15 -2.48 -15.69
CA ALA A 189 -29.51 -2.35 -16.21
C ALA A 189 -29.64 -2.77 -17.69
N GLU A 190 -28.56 -2.68 -18.47
CA GLU A 190 -28.50 -3.16 -19.86
C GLU A 190 -28.36 -4.70 -20.00
N GLN A 191 -28.11 -5.41 -18.90
CA GLN A 191 -27.91 -6.86 -18.91
C GLN A 191 -29.22 -7.63 -18.65
N PRO A 192 -29.37 -8.86 -19.19
CA PRO A 192 -30.51 -9.72 -18.91
C PRO A 192 -30.73 -9.91 -17.40
N ALA A 193 -31.99 -9.91 -16.95
CA ALA A 193 -32.34 -9.99 -15.53
C ALA A 193 -31.75 -11.23 -14.84
N GLU A 194 -31.73 -12.36 -15.53
CA GLU A 194 -31.15 -13.62 -15.05
C GLU A 194 -29.62 -13.55 -14.87
N VAL A 195 -28.91 -12.83 -15.75
CA VAL A 195 -27.47 -12.61 -15.65
C VAL A 195 -27.17 -11.70 -14.47
N ARG A 196 -27.97 -10.64 -14.29
CA ARG A 196 -27.89 -9.77 -13.11
C ARG A 196 -28.13 -10.55 -11.80
N ALA A 197 -29.10 -11.46 -11.80
CA ALA A 197 -29.40 -12.31 -10.65
C ALA A 197 -28.28 -13.31 -10.33
N ALA A 198 -27.45 -13.67 -11.31
CA ALA A 198 -26.29 -14.56 -11.14
C ALA A 198 -25.02 -13.83 -10.66
N LEU A 199 -25.02 -12.50 -10.56
CA LEU A 199 -23.87 -11.75 -10.07
C LEU A 199 -23.58 -12.02 -8.58
N PRO A 200 -22.30 -11.97 -8.17
CA PRO A 200 -21.93 -12.00 -6.76
C PRO A 200 -22.66 -10.92 -5.97
N ARG A 201 -22.95 -11.21 -4.71
CA ARG A 201 -23.75 -10.32 -3.85
C ARG A 201 -23.10 -8.93 -3.73
N GLU A 202 -21.79 -8.88 -3.54
CA GLU A 202 -21.02 -7.64 -3.39
C GLU A 202 -21.12 -6.73 -4.62
N VAL A 203 -21.24 -7.30 -5.83
CA VAL A 203 -21.41 -6.54 -7.07
C VAL A 203 -22.80 -5.91 -7.12
N ARG A 204 -23.82 -6.65 -6.69
CA ARG A 204 -25.20 -6.16 -6.63
C ARG A 204 -25.34 -5.09 -5.55
N ASP A 205 -24.83 -5.36 -4.37
CA ASP A 205 -24.84 -4.45 -3.22
C ASP A 205 -24.16 -3.11 -3.58
N LEU A 206 -23.00 -3.16 -4.26
CA LEU A 206 -22.31 -1.94 -4.73
C LEU A 206 -23.17 -1.15 -5.74
N ALA A 207 -23.90 -1.84 -6.63
CA ALA A 207 -24.76 -1.20 -7.62
C ALA A 207 -26.03 -0.60 -7.02
N GLU A 208 -26.61 -1.24 -5.99
CA GLU A 208 -27.89 -0.84 -5.38
C GLU A 208 -27.76 0.43 -4.51
N GLY A 209 -26.61 0.66 -3.92
CA GLY A 209 -26.36 1.87 -3.16
C GLY A 209 -25.01 1.74 -2.48
N GLY A 210 -24.03 2.51 -2.97
CA GLY A 210 -22.70 2.59 -2.38
C GLY A 210 -22.73 2.94 -0.88
N PRO A 211 -21.56 3.01 -0.22
CA PRO A 211 -21.51 3.24 1.23
C PRO A 211 -22.29 4.50 1.61
N PRO A 212 -23.10 4.47 2.68
CA PRO A 212 -23.75 5.68 3.15
C PRO A 212 -22.67 6.69 3.60
N PRO A 213 -22.87 8.01 3.37
CA PRO A 213 -21.84 9.03 3.59
C PRO A 213 -21.19 9.03 5.00
N GLY A 214 -21.93 8.58 6.02
CA GLY A 214 -21.44 8.55 7.41
C GLY A 214 -20.47 7.41 7.74
N GLU A 215 -20.32 6.41 6.88
CA GLU A 215 -19.45 5.25 7.15
C GLU A 215 -18.01 5.46 6.69
N LEU A 216 -17.77 6.34 5.70
CA LEU A 216 -16.45 6.55 5.10
C LEU A 216 -15.35 6.91 6.11
N PRO A 217 -15.57 7.81 7.11
CA PRO A 217 -14.53 8.14 8.09
C PRO A 217 -14.06 6.94 8.91
N TRP A 218 -14.95 5.98 9.18
CA TRP A 218 -14.56 4.77 9.91
C TRP A 218 -13.63 3.90 9.03
N PHE A 219 -14.01 3.64 7.78
CA PHE A 219 -13.16 2.85 6.87
C PHE A 219 -11.81 3.53 6.63
N GLU A 220 -11.81 4.84 6.46
CA GLU A 220 -10.61 5.64 6.33
C GLU A 220 -9.69 5.49 7.55
N SER A 221 -10.23 5.58 8.77
CA SER A 221 -9.43 5.40 9.99
C SER A 221 -8.86 3.97 10.10
N VAL A 222 -9.61 2.94 9.70
CA VAL A 222 -9.09 1.56 9.64
C VAL A 222 -7.98 1.43 8.61
N PHE A 223 -8.10 2.05 7.43
CA PHE A 223 -7.02 2.05 6.43
C PHE A 223 -5.74 2.75 6.92
N LEU A 224 -5.88 3.89 7.58
CA LEU A 224 -4.74 4.60 8.18
C LEU A 224 -4.14 3.79 9.34
N ALA A 225 -4.96 3.09 10.13
CA ALA A 225 -4.50 2.20 11.18
C ALA A 225 -3.73 1.00 10.60
N MET A 226 -4.18 0.42 9.47
CA MET A 226 -3.45 -0.64 8.76
C MET A 226 -2.07 -0.18 8.32
N GLN A 227 -1.95 1.01 7.71
CA GLN A 227 -0.65 1.57 7.34
C GLN A 227 0.25 1.72 8.57
N LYS A 228 -0.29 2.28 9.66
CA LYS A 228 0.45 2.45 10.91
C LYS A 228 0.87 1.11 11.50
N HIS A 229 0.00 0.10 11.50
CA HIS A 229 0.30 -1.25 11.97
C HIS A 229 1.47 -1.87 11.20
N VAL A 230 1.43 -1.77 9.86
CA VAL A 230 2.54 -2.23 9.01
C VAL A 230 3.82 -1.49 9.32
N PHE A 231 3.79 -0.17 9.51
CA PHE A 231 4.97 0.60 9.92
C PHE A 231 5.48 0.17 11.28
N MET A 232 4.59 0.01 12.26
CA MET A 232 4.95 -0.41 13.61
C MET A 232 5.70 -1.75 13.60
N ASP A 233 5.27 -2.72 12.80
CA ASP A 233 5.98 -4.00 12.68
C ASP A 233 7.20 -3.91 11.75
N GLN A 234 6.96 -3.61 10.47
CA GLN A 234 7.97 -3.76 9.41
C GLN A 234 9.04 -2.69 9.50
N ALA A 235 8.70 -1.41 9.72
CA ALA A 235 9.72 -0.36 9.84
C ALA A 235 10.64 -0.60 11.04
N ALA A 236 10.05 -1.01 12.17
CA ALA A 236 10.81 -1.38 13.37
C ALA A 236 11.74 -2.57 13.11
N ALA A 237 11.27 -3.63 12.47
CA ALA A 237 12.09 -4.80 12.14
C ALA A 237 13.21 -4.48 11.13
N HIS A 238 12.93 -3.65 10.11
CA HIS A 238 13.95 -3.21 9.15
C HIS A 238 15.04 -2.38 9.84
N LEU A 239 14.68 -1.46 10.74
CA LEU A 239 15.65 -0.66 11.49
C LEU A 239 16.44 -1.49 12.49
N ALA A 240 15.80 -2.44 13.16
CA ALA A 240 16.48 -3.42 14.01
C ALA A 240 17.55 -4.18 13.22
N TYR A 241 17.21 -4.66 12.03
CA TYR A 241 18.15 -5.36 11.16
C TYR A 241 19.27 -4.44 10.64
N GLU A 242 18.96 -3.27 10.11
CA GLU A 242 19.97 -2.37 9.54
C GLU A 242 20.99 -1.88 10.58
N GLN A 243 20.58 -1.73 11.84
CA GLN A 243 21.43 -1.17 12.90
C GLN A 243 22.02 -2.21 13.85
N GLY A 244 21.32 -3.32 14.07
CA GLY A 244 21.73 -4.38 15.00
C GLY A 244 21.88 -5.76 14.36
N GLY A 245 21.71 -5.87 13.04
CA GLY A 245 21.86 -7.11 12.29
C GLY A 245 20.92 -8.22 12.74
N LEU A 246 21.34 -9.46 12.51
CA LEU A 246 20.57 -10.64 12.94
C LEU A 246 20.47 -10.78 14.47
N ASP A 247 21.33 -10.14 15.25
CA ASP A 247 21.26 -10.21 16.71
C ASP A 247 20.07 -9.43 17.25
N ALA A 248 19.81 -8.22 16.73
CA ALA A 248 18.60 -7.48 17.07
C ALA A 248 17.33 -8.22 16.63
N ILE A 249 17.33 -8.84 15.46
CA ILE A 249 16.21 -9.68 15.00
C ILE A 249 15.98 -10.89 15.93
N ARG A 250 17.05 -11.53 16.41
CA ARG A 250 16.95 -12.63 17.38
C ARG A 250 16.43 -12.16 18.74
N GLU A 251 16.79 -10.96 19.17
CA GLU A 251 16.24 -10.35 20.39
C GLU A 251 14.73 -10.09 20.23
N MET A 252 14.28 -9.53 19.09
CA MET A 252 12.86 -9.35 18.80
C MET A 252 12.10 -10.68 18.80
N ARG A 253 12.70 -11.76 18.26
CA ARG A 253 12.13 -13.12 18.35
C ARG A 253 12.10 -13.65 19.78
N ALA A 254 13.17 -13.47 20.54
CA ALA A 254 13.22 -13.85 21.95
C ALA A 254 12.15 -13.11 22.78
N ALA A 255 11.86 -11.86 22.43
CA ALA A 255 10.80 -11.05 23.01
C ALA A 255 9.38 -11.47 22.57
N GLY A 256 9.26 -12.32 21.54
CA GLY A 256 7.98 -12.77 20.99
C GLY A 256 7.34 -11.79 19.99
N LEU A 257 8.09 -10.79 19.51
CA LEU A 257 7.62 -9.82 18.52
C LEU A 257 7.70 -10.39 17.09
N LEU A 258 8.67 -11.26 16.83
CA LEU A 258 8.86 -11.96 15.55
C LEU A 258 8.76 -13.47 15.74
N ASP A 259 8.16 -14.15 14.77
CA ASP A 259 8.10 -15.61 14.73
C ASP A 259 9.36 -16.20 14.04
N ASP A 260 9.49 -17.53 14.08
CA ASP A 260 10.64 -18.23 13.48
C ASP A 260 10.69 -18.08 11.95
N LYS A 261 9.53 -17.88 11.31
CA LYS A 261 9.41 -17.65 9.87
C LYS A 261 10.02 -16.31 9.49
N ALA A 262 9.72 -15.25 10.24
CA ALA A 262 10.31 -13.93 10.08
C ALA A 262 11.83 -13.94 10.32
N VAL A 263 12.32 -14.63 11.36
CA VAL A 263 13.77 -14.78 11.58
C VAL A 263 14.43 -15.53 10.42
N GLY A 264 13.78 -16.57 9.88
CA GLY A 264 14.22 -17.26 8.68
C GLY A 264 14.35 -16.33 7.47
N ALA A 265 13.35 -15.46 7.26
CA ALA A 265 13.37 -14.45 6.20
C ALA A 265 14.55 -13.48 6.32
N TRP A 266 14.83 -12.97 7.51
CA TRP A 266 15.97 -12.09 7.75
C TRP A 266 17.30 -12.80 7.49
N ARG A 267 17.44 -14.10 7.83
CA ARG A 267 18.64 -14.89 7.48
C ARG A 267 18.78 -15.10 5.97
N ASP A 268 17.67 -15.23 5.26
CA ASP A 268 17.64 -15.33 3.80
C ASP A 268 18.10 -14.01 3.15
N ILE A 269 17.63 -12.86 3.66
CA ILE A 269 18.04 -11.52 3.23
C ILE A 269 19.54 -11.27 3.55
N ASP A 270 19.97 -11.59 4.76
CA ASP A 270 21.34 -11.39 5.24
C ASP A 270 22.36 -12.16 4.40
N SER A 271 21.99 -13.33 3.88
CA SER A 271 22.87 -14.17 3.07
C SER A 271 23.34 -13.54 1.75
N GLY A 272 22.63 -12.53 1.25
CA GLY A 272 22.98 -11.79 0.04
C GLY A 272 22.79 -12.53 -1.29
N GLY A 273 22.40 -13.81 -1.30
CA GLY A 273 22.11 -14.53 -2.54
C GLY A 273 20.76 -14.13 -3.13
N ASP A 274 20.73 -13.66 -4.38
CA ASP A 274 19.54 -13.07 -5.03
C ASP A 274 18.23 -13.85 -4.83
N GLU A 275 18.27 -15.17 -5.02
CA GLU A 275 17.09 -16.04 -4.84
C GLU A 275 16.66 -16.08 -3.36
N ARG A 276 17.61 -16.20 -2.43
CA ARG A 276 17.33 -16.19 -0.99
C ARG A 276 16.77 -14.84 -0.57
N VAL A 277 17.39 -13.75 -1.02
CA VAL A 277 16.91 -12.39 -0.76
C VAL A 277 15.47 -12.21 -1.25
N GLY A 278 15.17 -12.64 -2.48
CA GLY A 278 13.81 -12.59 -3.02
C GLY A 278 12.80 -13.40 -2.20
N ARG A 279 13.15 -14.62 -1.78
CA ARG A 279 12.29 -15.46 -0.94
C ARG A 279 12.09 -14.88 0.45
N GLY A 280 13.14 -14.36 1.10
CA GLY A 280 13.05 -13.72 2.40
C GLY A 280 12.08 -12.53 2.38
N ASN A 281 12.20 -11.66 1.36
CA ASN A 281 11.27 -10.54 1.22
C ASN A 281 9.83 -10.97 0.89
N ALA A 282 9.63 -12.07 0.15
CA ALA A 282 8.30 -12.65 -0.06
C ALA A 282 7.68 -13.14 1.25
N VAL A 283 8.49 -13.66 2.17
CA VAL A 283 8.04 -14.04 3.52
C VAL A 283 7.69 -12.83 4.37
N LEU A 284 8.44 -11.73 4.28
CA LEU A 284 8.06 -10.48 4.96
C LEU A 284 6.73 -9.92 4.42
N LEU A 285 6.50 -10.02 3.11
CA LEU A 285 5.22 -9.65 2.48
C LEU A 285 4.07 -10.57 2.94
N ASP A 286 4.32 -11.87 3.08
CA ASP A 286 3.34 -12.80 3.64
C ASP A 286 2.98 -12.43 5.09
N ARG A 287 3.97 -12.10 5.94
CA ARG A 287 3.71 -11.63 7.31
C ARG A 287 2.79 -10.41 7.31
N GLU A 288 3.09 -9.41 6.49
CA GLU A 288 2.23 -8.24 6.34
C GLU A 288 0.79 -8.62 5.98
N GLN A 289 0.62 -9.40 4.91
CA GLN A 289 -0.69 -9.64 4.32
C GLN A 289 -1.53 -10.69 5.07
N ASN A 290 -0.88 -11.63 5.76
CA ASN A 290 -1.49 -12.83 6.32
C ASN A 290 -1.32 -12.98 7.85
N GLN A 291 -0.57 -12.10 8.51
CA GLN A 291 -0.46 -12.07 9.99
C GLN A 291 -0.85 -10.71 10.57
N ILE A 292 -0.43 -9.60 9.93
CA ILE A 292 -0.63 -8.23 10.45
C ILE A 292 -1.99 -7.68 10.06
N LEU A 293 -2.32 -7.71 8.77
CA LEU A 293 -3.52 -7.09 8.21
C LEU A 293 -4.83 -7.92 8.22
N PRO A 294 -4.86 -9.26 8.43
CA PRO A 294 -6.10 -10.04 8.28
C PRO A 294 -7.28 -9.51 9.07
N GLU A 295 -7.09 -9.17 10.35
CA GLU A 295 -8.23 -8.79 11.19
C GLU A 295 -8.78 -7.40 10.83
N GLN A 296 -7.93 -6.47 10.39
CA GLN A 296 -8.38 -5.16 9.92
C GLN A 296 -9.16 -5.28 8.60
N TRP A 297 -8.74 -6.17 7.69
CA TRP A 297 -9.55 -6.52 6.51
C TRP A 297 -10.88 -7.18 6.87
N ASN A 298 -10.87 -8.13 7.81
CA ASN A 298 -12.08 -8.81 8.28
C ASN A 298 -13.05 -7.82 8.94
N SER A 299 -12.53 -6.89 9.73
CA SER A 299 -13.31 -5.82 10.36
C SER A 299 -14.00 -4.96 9.30
N MET A 300 -13.27 -4.51 8.28
CA MET A 300 -13.87 -3.75 7.17
C MET A 300 -14.91 -4.56 6.41
N TYR A 301 -14.65 -5.83 6.10
CA TYR A 301 -15.62 -6.67 5.38
C TYR A 301 -16.89 -6.93 6.19
N ARG A 302 -16.78 -7.15 7.51
CA ARG A 302 -17.93 -7.41 8.39
C ARG A 302 -18.66 -6.14 8.81
N ARG A 303 -18.11 -4.96 8.54
CA ARG A 303 -18.73 -3.67 8.88
C ARG A 303 -20.09 -3.53 8.19
N HIS A 304 -21.17 -3.59 8.98
CA HIS A 304 -22.55 -3.29 8.58
C HIS A 304 -22.94 -3.78 7.18
N ALA A 305 -23.29 -5.06 7.03
CA ALA A 305 -23.76 -5.55 5.74
C ALA A 305 -24.99 -4.75 5.23
N PRO A 306 -25.02 -4.32 3.96
CA PRO A 306 -24.10 -4.68 2.86
C PRO A 306 -22.88 -3.75 2.66
N VAL A 307 -22.67 -2.74 3.50
CA VAL A 307 -21.67 -1.67 3.31
C VAL A 307 -20.24 -2.20 3.21
N GLY A 308 -19.79 -2.98 4.20
CA GLY A 308 -18.43 -3.52 4.25
C GLY A 308 -18.03 -4.35 3.02
N PRO A 309 -18.82 -5.36 2.63
CA PRO A 309 -18.54 -6.15 1.44
C PRO A 309 -18.54 -5.31 0.15
N ALA A 310 -19.49 -4.38 0.00
CA ALA A 310 -19.56 -3.50 -1.16
C ALA A 310 -18.36 -2.54 -1.26
N LEU A 311 -17.94 -1.94 -0.14
CA LEU A 311 -16.82 -0.98 -0.14
C LEU A 311 -15.47 -1.66 -0.36
N THR A 312 -15.22 -2.79 0.29
CA THR A 312 -14.01 -3.58 0.06
C THR A 312 -13.94 -4.10 -1.39
N TYR A 313 -15.08 -4.42 -1.99
CA TYR A 313 -15.16 -4.74 -3.42
C TYR A 313 -14.90 -3.51 -4.30
N ALA A 314 -15.45 -2.34 -3.97
CA ALA A 314 -15.18 -1.08 -4.67
C ALA A 314 -13.67 -0.74 -4.67
N LEU A 315 -13.00 -0.92 -3.54
CA LEU A 315 -11.55 -0.78 -3.42
C LEU A 315 -10.80 -1.78 -4.30
N THR A 316 -11.32 -3.00 -4.44
CA THR A 316 -10.77 -4.01 -5.36
C THR A 316 -10.88 -3.58 -6.81
N VAL A 317 -12.00 -2.95 -7.18
CA VAL A 317 -12.24 -2.47 -8.55
C VAL A 317 -11.25 -1.35 -8.93
N VAL A 318 -11.03 -0.38 -8.04
CA VAL A 318 -10.15 0.76 -8.33
C VAL A 318 -8.67 0.48 -8.02
N GLY A 319 -8.42 -0.53 -7.19
CA GLY A 319 -7.10 -0.96 -6.78
C GLY A 319 -6.24 -1.30 -7.99
N SER A 320 -5.04 -0.73 -8.05
CA SER A 320 -4.03 -1.10 -9.04
C SER A 320 -2.68 -0.79 -8.43
N ALA A 321 -1.82 -1.80 -8.31
CA ALA A 321 -0.45 -1.58 -7.89
C ALA A 321 0.22 -0.62 -8.88
N SER A 322 0.99 0.34 -8.37
CA SER A 322 1.81 1.27 -9.16
C SER A 322 3.15 0.65 -9.60
N ILE A 323 3.21 -0.68 -9.70
CA ILE A 323 4.38 -1.42 -10.19
C ILE A 323 4.26 -1.63 -11.70
N PRO A 324 5.26 -1.25 -12.51
CA PRO A 324 5.23 -1.49 -13.95
C PRO A 324 5.02 -2.96 -14.30
N GLY A 325 4.02 -3.23 -15.14
CA GLY A 325 3.73 -4.57 -15.65
C GLY A 325 2.78 -5.41 -14.79
N THR A 326 2.19 -4.85 -13.72
CA THR A 326 1.08 -5.49 -13.00
C THR A 326 -0.25 -5.30 -13.72
N ARG A 327 -1.16 -6.25 -13.53
CA ARG A 327 -2.55 -6.18 -14.01
C ARG A 327 -3.42 -5.55 -12.93
N THR A 328 -4.53 -4.91 -13.31
CA THR A 328 -5.58 -4.60 -12.34
C THR A 328 -6.27 -5.89 -11.87
N PRO A 329 -6.95 -5.91 -10.70
CA PRO A 329 -7.69 -7.08 -10.23
C PRO A 329 -8.68 -7.65 -11.25
N GLY A 330 -9.38 -6.79 -11.99
CA GLY A 330 -10.29 -7.19 -13.07
C GLY A 330 -9.59 -7.75 -14.31
N GLN A 331 -8.36 -7.31 -14.60
CA GLN A 331 -7.53 -7.89 -15.66
C GLN A 331 -6.90 -9.23 -15.24
N TYR A 332 -6.56 -9.36 -13.97
CA TYR A 332 -5.98 -10.58 -13.39
C TYR A 332 -7.01 -11.72 -13.35
N ALA A 333 -8.18 -11.45 -12.78
CA ALA A 333 -9.25 -12.41 -12.62
C ALA A 333 -10.60 -11.77 -12.97
N PRO A 334 -10.96 -11.67 -14.27
CA PRO A 334 -12.22 -11.08 -14.68
C PRO A 334 -13.41 -11.91 -14.21
N LEU A 335 -14.45 -11.24 -13.70
CA LEU A 335 -15.70 -11.84 -13.29
C LEU A 335 -16.46 -12.34 -14.52
N ARG A 336 -16.80 -13.62 -14.46
CA ARG A 336 -17.59 -14.33 -15.47
C ARG A 336 -18.78 -14.97 -14.77
N VAL A 337 -19.99 -14.73 -15.29
CA VAL A 337 -21.23 -15.31 -14.77
C VAL A 337 -22.02 -15.96 -15.90
N THR A 338 -22.79 -16.99 -15.57
CA THR A 338 -23.68 -17.68 -16.52
C THR A 338 -25.11 -17.58 -15.99
N GLY A 339 -26.02 -17.06 -16.80
CA GLY A 339 -27.45 -17.03 -16.52
C GLY A 339 -28.00 -18.47 -16.46
N PRO A 340 -28.65 -18.88 -15.37
CA PRO A 340 -29.00 -20.28 -15.15
C PRO A 340 -30.11 -20.80 -16.09
N LEU A 341 -30.96 -19.92 -16.61
CA LEU A 341 -32.13 -20.29 -17.41
C LEU A 341 -31.83 -20.32 -18.92
N THR A 342 -31.20 -19.28 -19.45
CA THR A 342 -30.82 -19.26 -20.86
C THR A 342 -29.49 -19.96 -21.11
N GLY A 343 -28.55 -19.95 -20.17
CA GLY A 343 -27.15 -20.28 -20.43
C GLY A 343 -26.35 -19.11 -21.01
N ALA A 344 -26.91 -17.90 -21.04
CA ALA A 344 -26.21 -16.70 -21.46
C ALA A 344 -24.98 -16.44 -20.56
N ARG A 345 -23.82 -16.19 -21.15
CA ARG A 345 -22.57 -15.96 -20.42
C ARG A 345 -22.19 -14.49 -20.50
N LEU A 346 -21.88 -13.90 -19.36
CA LEU A 346 -21.39 -12.54 -19.26
C LEU A 346 -19.95 -12.56 -18.76
N SER A 347 -19.05 -11.98 -19.54
CA SER A 347 -17.69 -11.60 -19.12
C SER A 347 -17.67 -10.10 -18.83
N THR A 348 -17.08 -9.71 -17.70
CA THR A 348 -17.02 -8.30 -17.27
C THR A 348 -15.56 -7.87 -17.03
N PRO A 349 -15.26 -6.56 -17.02
CA PRO A 349 -13.98 -6.02 -16.57
C PRO A 349 -13.85 -6.01 -15.03
N LEU A 350 -14.87 -6.45 -14.30
CA LEU A 350 -14.87 -6.47 -12.84
C LEU A 350 -14.04 -7.63 -12.29
N PRO A 351 -13.46 -7.52 -11.10
CA PRO A 351 -12.74 -8.62 -10.46
C PRO A 351 -13.67 -9.73 -9.99
N ALA A 352 -13.26 -10.98 -10.15
CA ALA A 352 -13.99 -12.16 -9.65
C ALA A 352 -13.79 -12.41 -8.15
N PHE A 353 -13.19 -11.46 -7.43
CA PHE A 353 -12.83 -11.57 -6.02
C PHE A 353 -12.88 -10.21 -5.34
N ASN A 354 -12.84 -10.23 -4.01
CA ASN A 354 -12.74 -9.06 -3.14
C ASN A 354 -11.37 -9.09 -2.44
N LEU A 355 -10.65 -7.97 -2.36
CA LEU A 355 -9.36 -7.84 -1.67
C LEU A 355 -9.46 -8.15 -0.17
N ALA A 356 -10.64 -8.05 0.43
CA ALA A 356 -10.82 -8.48 1.81
C ALA A 356 -10.74 -10.01 1.99
N ASP A 357 -10.96 -10.80 0.92
CA ASP A 357 -10.70 -12.24 0.93
C ASP A 357 -9.18 -12.47 0.94
N GLN A 358 -8.68 -12.95 2.08
CA GLN A 358 -7.25 -13.14 2.33
C GLN A 358 -6.59 -14.07 1.31
N ASP A 359 -7.20 -15.22 1.00
CA ASP A 359 -6.61 -16.22 0.09
C ASP A 359 -6.58 -15.74 -1.35
N ARG A 360 -7.62 -15.01 -1.78
CA ARG A 360 -7.70 -14.41 -3.12
C ARG A 360 -6.73 -13.23 -3.25
N ARG A 361 -6.65 -12.36 -2.23
CA ARG A 361 -5.69 -11.27 -2.16
C ARG A 361 -4.26 -11.79 -2.24
N TRP A 362 -3.94 -12.81 -1.44
CA TRP A 362 -2.60 -13.39 -1.42
C TRP A 362 -2.23 -14.00 -2.78
N ARG A 363 -3.13 -14.77 -3.41
CA ARG A 363 -2.92 -15.28 -4.77
C ARG A 363 -2.65 -14.18 -5.79
N TYR A 364 -3.44 -13.12 -5.80
CA TYR A 364 -3.19 -11.99 -6.68
C TYR A 364 -1.79 -11.37 -6.47
N ILE A 365 -1.35 -11.26 -5.22
CA ILE A 365 -0.01 -10.74 -4.90
C ILE A 365 1.07 -11.68 -5.43
N VAL A 366 1.01 -12.98 -5.14
CA VAL A 366 2.08 -13.93 -5.51
C VAL A 366 2.08 -14.35 -6.98
N ASP A 367 0.93 -14.27 -7.65
CA ASP A 367 0.81 -14.69 -9.06
C ASP A 367 1.00 -13.50 -10.04
N ASP A 368 0.85 -12.25 -9.57
CA ASP A 368 0.96 -11.06 -10.42
C ASP A 368 1.94 -10.01 -9.89
N THR A 369 1.64 -9.46 -8.70
CA THR A 369 2.28 -8.22 -8.24
C THR A 369 3.75 -8.44 -7.85
N LEU A 370 4.02 -9.43 -6.99
CA LEU A 370 5.36 -9.76 -6.53
C LEU A 370 6.28 -10.24 -7.67
N PRO A 371 5.85 -11.18 -8.56
CA PRO A 371 6.66 -11.57 -9.70
C PRO A 371 6.94 -10.41 -10.68
N ALA A 372 6.01 -9.47 -10.86
CA ALA A 372 6.25 -8.30 -11.67
C ALA A 372 7.34 -7.40 -11.11
N TYR A 373 7.29 -7.14 -9.80
CA TYR A 373 8.32 -6.37 -9.11
C TYR A 373 9.69 -7.07 -9.13
N GLN A 374 9.77 -8.35 -8.77
CA GLN A 374 11.03 -9.10 -8.77
C GLN A 374 11.63 -9.25 -10.18
N ARG A 375 10.79 -9.41 -11.20
CA ARG A 375 11.24 -9.39 -12.60
C ARG A 375 11.81 -8.01 -12.96
N LEU A 376 11.15 -6.93 -12.57
CA LEU A 376 11.62 -5.57 -12.83
C LEU A 376 12.96 -5.31 -12.14
N LEU A 377 13.12 -5.71 -10.88
CA LEU A 377 14.40 -5.65 -10.15
C LEU A 377 15.53 -6.38 -10.88
N ARG A 378 15.25 -7.57 -11.42
CA ARG A 378 16.25 -8.39 -12.11
C ARG A 378 16.61 -7.86 -13.50
N VAL A 379 15.64 -7.35 -14.24
CA VAL A 379 15.82 -6.94 -15.64
C VAL A 379 16.24 -5.48 -15.77
N ASP A 380 15.74 -4.60 -14.91
CA ASP A 380 15.97 -3.16 -14.96
C ASP A 380 16.03 -2.54 -13.54
N PRO A 381 17.07 -2.88 -12.75
CA PRO A 381 17.24 -2.35 -11.40
C PRO A 381 17.42 -0.84 -11.38
N ALA A 382 17.97 -0.25 -12.46
CA ALA A 382 18.13 1.19 -12.60
C ALA A 382 16.77 1.90 -12.66
N ARG A 383 15.81 1.34 -13.40
CA ARG A 383 14.44 1.84 -13.41
C ARG A 383 13.74 1.69 -12.06
N VAL A 384 13.96 0.59 -11.34
CA VAL A 384 13.41 0.47 -9.97
C VAL A 384 13.95 1.57 -9.08
N ARG A 385 15.27 1.79 -9.07
CA ARG A 385 15.90 2.88 -8.30
C ARG A 385 15.37 4.25 -8.71
N ALA A 386 15.20 4.51 -10.00
CA ALA A 386 14.66 5.77 -10.49
C ALA A 386 13.21 6.01 -10.02
N ILE A 387 12.35 4.98 -10.02
CA ILE A 387 10.98 5.09 -9.51
C ILE A 387 10.98 5.31 -7.99
N VAL A 388 11.78 4.53 -7.25
CA VAL A 388 11.82 4.61 -5.79
C VAL A 388 12.34 5.97 -5.33
N ALA A 389 13.34 6.52 -6.02
CA ALA A 389 13.93 7.82 -5.73
C ALA A 389 13.08 9.03 -6.19
N SER A 390 12.00 8.80 -6.96
CA SER A 390 11.15 9.91 -7.40
C SER A 390 10.25 10.41 -6.26
N PRO A 391 9.90 11.72 -6.23
CA PRO A 391 9.11 12.31 -5.15
C PRO A 391 7.80 11.55 -4.89
N MET A 392 7.50 11.30 -3.61
CA MET A 392 6.32 10.53 -3.21
C MET A 392 5.03 11.29 -3.56
N GLU A 393 5.01 12.59 -3.27
CA GLU A 393 3.89 13.50 -3.50
C GLU A 393 3.44 13.49 -4.96
N GLU A 394 4.39 13.54 -5.89
CA GLU A 394 4.11 13.52 -7.33
C GLU A 394 3.49 12.19 -7.75
N ARG A 395 4.06 11.07 -7.29
CA ARG A 395 3.53 9.74 -7.57
C ARG A 395 2.14 9.55 -6.96
N VAL A 396 1.89 10.05 -5.76
CA VAL A 396 0.57 10.03 -5.11
C VAL A 396 -0.44 10.84 -5.93
N ALA A 397 -0.08 12.06 -6.35
CA ALA A 397 -0.92 12.90 -7.18
C ALA A 397 -1.27 12.27 -8.54
N GLU A 398 -0.36 11.47 -9.11
CA GLU A 398 -0.64 10.64 -10.30
C GLU A 398 -1.62 9.50 -10.05
N GLN A 399 -1.61 8.95 -8.83
CA GLN A 399 -2.44 7.81 -8.46
C GLN A 399 -3.80 8.17 -7.84
N ARG A 400 -4.04 9.46 -7.55
CA ARG A 400 -5.36 9.94 -7.11
C ARG A 400 -6.48 9.45 -8.04
N LEU A 401 -7.54 8.91 -7.45
CA LEU A 401 -8.69 8.40 -8.20
C LEU A 401 -9.36 9.50 -9.02
N SER A 402 -9.43 10.73 -8.53
CA SER A 402 -9.90 11.91 -9.25
C SER A 402 -9.19 12.12 -10.59
N ARG A 403 -7.87 11.85 -10.66
CA ARG A 403 -7.07 11.92 -11.89
C ARG A 403 -7.20 10.67 -12.74
N ARG A 404 -7.30 9.49 -12.11
CA ARG A 404 -7.46 8.19 -12.79
C ARG A 404 -8.90 7.91 -13.24
N TRP A 405 -9.88 8.68 -12.78
CA TRP A 405 -11.31 8.41 -12.95
C TRP A 405 -11.72 8.23 -14.40
N PRO A 406 -11.28 9.07 -15.37
CA PRO A 406 -11.64 8.86 -16.78
C PRO A 406 -11.24 7.47 -17.30
N ARG A 407 -10.06 6.98 -16.90
CA ARG A 407 -9.57 5.64 -17.28
C ARG A 407 -10.32 4.53 -16.57
N VAL A 408 -10.58 4.68 -15.27
CA VAL A 408 -11.35 3.71 -14.47
C VAL A 408 -12.77 3.58 -15.01
N ALA A 409 -13.46 4.70 -15.21
CA ALA A 409 -14.81 4.73 -15.76
C ALA A 409 -14.87 4.14 -17.17
N ALA A 410 -13.93 4.49 -18.06
CA ALA A 410 -13.85 3.89 -19.39
C ALA A 410 -13.65 2.37 -19.32
N GLY A 411 -12.79 1.89 -18.42
CA GLY A 411 -12.58 0.46 -18.19
C GLY A 411 -13.82 -0.27 -17.66
N LEU A 412 -14.64 0.39 -16.83
CA LEU A 412 -15.89 -0.16 -16.30
C LEU A 412 -17.04 -0.15 -17.31
N LEU A 413 -17.06 0.83 -18.20
CA LEU A 413 -18.09 0.94 -19.24
C LEU A 413 -17.81 0.01 -20.44
N THR A 414 -16.55 -0.29 -20.70
CA THR A 414 -16.11 -1.14 -21.82
C THR A 414 -15.77 -2.55 -21.36
N GLY A 415 -15.58 -3.50 -22.28
CA GLY A 415 -15.11 -4.86 -21.95
C GLY A 415 -16.17 -5.84 -21.44
N TRP A 416 -17.44 -5.43 -21.35
CA TRP A 416 -18.56 -6.34 -21.10
C TRP A 416 -18.88 -7.12 -22.38
N ARG A 417 -18.93 -8.45 -22.29
CA ARG A 417 -19.27 -9.34 -23.41
C ARG A 417 -20.35 -10.30 -23.00
N LEU A 418 -21.51 -10.20 -23.66
CA LEU A 418 -22.62 -11.12 -23.50
C LEU A 418 -22.60 -12.12 -24.65
N GLU A 419 -22.45 -13.39 -24.32
CA GLU A 419 -22.58 -14.51 -25.25
C GLU A 419 -23.92 -15.18 -25.01
N LEU A 420 -24.79 -15.17 -26.01
CA LEU A 420 -26.05 -15.91 -25.97
C LEU A 420 -25.79 -17.37 -26.38
N PRO A 421 -26.52 -18.34 -25.82
CA PRO A 421 -26.45 -19.73 -26.28
C PRO A 421 -26.83 -19.79 -27.75
N ALA A 422 -26.17 -20.67 -28.51
CA ALA A 422 -26.62 -20.97 -29.86
C ALA A 422 -28.08 -21.44 -29.77
N SER A 423 -28.99 -20.77 -30.49
CA SER A 423 -30.35 -21.24 -30.61
C SER A 423 -30.27 -22.66 -31.18
N SER A 424 -30.74 -23.65 -30.40
CA SER A 424 -31.00 -24.98 -30.94
C SER A 424 -31.96 -24.76 -32.11
N GLY A 425 -31.46 -24.86 -33.33
CA GLY A 425 -32.24 -24.67 -34.55
C GLY A 425 -33.39 -25.65 -34.55
N ALA A 426 -34.57 -25.19 -34.12
CA ALA A 426 -35.82 -25.87 -34.42
C ALA A 426 -36.00 -25.71 -35.93
N SER A 427 -35.58 -26.72 -36.69
CA SER A 427 -36.01 -26.88 -38.08
C SER A 427 -37.54 -26.89 -38.08
N ALA A 428 -38.14 -25.81 -38.57
CA ALA A 428 -39.56 -25.79 -38.86
C ALA A 428 -39.86 -26.93 -39.86
N PRO A 429 -40.87 -27.77 -39.65
CA PRO A 429 -41.28 -28.76 -40.64
C PRO A 429 -41.78 -27.99 -41.87
N GLY A 430 -41.08 -28.15 -42.98
CA GLY A 430 -41.43 -27.55 -44.26
C GLY A 430 -42.83 -27.97 -44.68
N VAL A 431 -43.70 -26.98 -44.89
CA VAL A 431 -44.96 -27.14 -45.60
C VAL A 431 -44.63 -27.47 -47.05
N ALA A 432 -44.68 -28.75 -47.41
CA ALA A 432 -44.61 -29.20 -48.80
C ALA A 432 -45.94 -28.87 -49.49
N ALA A 433 -45.95 -27.78 -50.25
CA ALA A 433 -47.00 -27.49 -51.22
C ALA A 433 -46.94 -28.54 -52.35
N ARG A 434 -47.88 -29.49 -52.35
CA ARG A 434 -48.16 -30.35 -53.52
C ARG A 434 -49.05 -29.58 -54.50
N ALA A 435 -48.44 -29.08 -55.58
CA ALA A 435 -49.16 -28.77 -56.81
C ALA A 435 -49.25 -30.05 -57.65
N ALA A 436 -50.46 -30.60 -57.80
CA ALA A 436 -50.75 -31.65 -58.76
C ALA A 436 -51.54 -31.04 -59.93
N GLY A 437 -50.88 -30.91 -61.09
CA GLY A 437 -51.55 -30.63 -62.36
C GLY A 437 -52.22 -31.89 -62.93
N PRO A 438 -53.24 -31.74 -63.81
CA PRO A 438 -54.05 -32.85 -64.29
C PRO A 438 -53.36 -33.64 -65.42
N ALA A 439 -53.54 -34.95 -65.42
CA ALA A 439 -53.14 -35.85 -66.50
C ALA A 439 -54.20 -35.91 -67.62
N PRO A 440 -53.81 -36.18 -68.89
CA PRO A 440 -54.73 -36.28 -70.03
C PRO A 440 -55.41 -37.66 -70.09
N GLY A 441 -56.64 -37.68 -70.63
CA GLY A 441 -57.57 -38.79 -70.53
C GLY A 441 -57.46 -39.95 -71.53
N ARG A 442 -58.39 -40.90 -71.34
CA ARG A 442 -59.03 -41.93 -72.21
C ARG A 442 -59.92 -42.75 -71.24
N VAL A 443 -61.22 -42.98 -71.43
CA VAL A 443 -62.08 -43.24 -72.59
C VAL A 443 -63.38 -42.45 -72.48
#